data_AF-A0A0C2VYA1-F1
#
_entry.id   AF-A0A0C2VYA1-F1
#
_cell.length_a   1.000
_cell.length_b   1.000
_cell.length_c   1.000
_cell.angle_alpha   90.00
_cell.angle_beta   90.00
_cell.angle_gamma   90.00
#
_symmetry.space_group_name_H-M   'P 1'
#
loop_
_entity.id
_entity.type
_entity.pdbx_description
1 polymer ?
#
loop_
_entity_poly.entity_id
_entity_poly.type
_entity_poly.pdbx_seq_one_letter_code
_entity_poly.pdbx_strand_id
1 'polypeptide(L)'
;IPNSILVKINRKPTVAEMWDWIVVEFTEKSMSMQAHLHAEFMSMCYTKGADLRTEFNRVLLKHDELSNAHVSVSKMSIVLSFTTSYLPNSPCGFQAYPLSRNN
;
A
#
# COMPACT_ATOMS: atom_id res chain seq x y z
N ILE A 1 3.96 -2.49 24.87
CA ILE A 1 3.65 -3.87 24.40
C ILE A 1 2.25 -4.22 24.88
N PRO A 2 1.34 -4.68 24.01
CA PRO A 2 -0.02 -5.05 24.40
C PRO A 2 -0.05 -6.18 25.43
N ASN A 3 -1.00 -6.16 26.37
CA ASN A 3 -1.12 -7.16 27.45
C ASN A 3 -1.25 -8.61 26.91
N SER A 4 -1.90 -8.79 25.76
CA SER A 4 -2.03 -10.10 25.11
C SER A 4 -0.69 -10.67 24.62
N ILE A 5 0.26 -9.81 24.24
CA ILE A 5 1.61 -10.20 23.84
C ILE A 5 2.43 -10.57 25.08
N LEU A 6 2.30 -9.82 26.18
CA LEU A 6 2.97 -10.12 27.45
C LEU A 6 2.60 -11.48 28.02
N VAL A 7 1.33 -11.89 27.91
CA VAL A 7 0.88 -13.23 28.36
C VAL A 7 1.52 -14.35 27.53
N LYS A 8 1.71 -14.16 26.21
CA LYS A 8 2.37 -15.16 25.34
C LYS A 8 3.88 -15.24 25.58
N ILE A 9 4.49 -14.08 25.79
CA ILE A 9 5.89 -13.87 26.15
C ILE A 9 6.22 -14.60 27.47
N ASN A 10 5.41 -14.39 28.51
CA ASN A 10 5.61 -15.00 29.84
C ASN A 10 5.38 -16.52 29.88
N ARG A 11 4.84 -17.12 28.82
CA ARG A 11 4.71 -18.58 28.69
C ARG A 11 6.00 -19.23 28.14
N LYS A 12 6.99 -18.45 27.72
CA LYS A 12 8.27 -18.97 27.24
C LYS A 12 9.19 -19.26 28.43
N PRO A 13 9.77 -20.48 28.54
CA PRO A 13 10.55 -20.88 29.70
C PRO A 13 11.91 -20.19 29.78
N THR A 14 12.45 -19.72 28.65
CA THR A 14 13.73 -19.00 28.61
C THR A 14 13.62 -17.62 27.95
N VAL A 15 14.51 -16.71 28.35
CA VAL A 15 14.65 -15.38 27.74
C VAL A 15 15.05 -15.48 26.26
N ALA A 16 15.81 -16.52 25.88
CA ALA A 16 16.18 -16.77 24.49
C ALA A 16 14.95 -17.09 23.63
N GLU A 17 14.12 -18.05 24.04
CA GLU A 17 12.88 -18.39 23.32
C GLU A 17 11.87 -17.25 23.33
N MET A 18 11.90 -16.40 24.36
CA MET A 18 11.11 -15.18 24.43
C MET A 18 11.51 -14.20 23.32
N TRP A 19 12.82 -13.95 23.18
CA TRP A 19 13.35 -13.08 22.12
C TRP A 19 13.10 -13.65 20.73
N ASP A 20 13.35 -14.95 20.51
CA ASP A 20 13.09 -15.59 19.21
C ASP A 20 11.61 -15.47 18.82
N TRP A 21 10.70 -15.70 19.78
CA TRP A 21 9.27 -15.56 19.52
C TRP A 21 8.86 -14.11 19.22
N ILE A 22 9.43 -13.13 19.93
CA ILE A 22 9.20 -11.70 19.65
C ILE A 22 9.67 -11.37 18.24
N VAL A 23 10.88 -11.80 17.86
CA VAL A 23 11.43 -11.54 16.53
C VAL A 23 10.53 -12.13 15.46
N VAL A 24 10.07 -13.38 15.60
CA VAL A 24 9.15 -14.01 14.64
C VAL A 24 7.81 -13.27 14.56
N GLU A 25 7.14 -13.05 15.68
CA GLU A 25 5.81 -12.42 15.71
C GLU A 25 5.84 -11.00 15.11
N PHE A 26 6.88 -10.21 15.41
CA PHE A 26 7.00 -8.86 14.86
C PHE A 26 7.46 -8.87 13.39
N THR A 27 8.24 -9.86 12.95
CA THR A 27 8.61 -10.02 11.54
C THR A 27 7.38 -10.37 10.71
N GLU A 28 6.57 -11.35 11.14
CA GLU A 28 5.34 -11.75 10.45
C GLU A 28 4.33 -10.60 10.37
N LYS A 29 4.12 -9.86 11.47
CA LYS A 29 3.25 -8.68 11.47
C LYS A 29 3.76 -7.58 10.55
N SER A 30 5.08 -7.35 10.54
CA SER A 30 5.68 -6.37 9.65
C SER A 30 5.44 -6.76 8.20
N MET A 31 5.71 -8.00 7.80
CA MET A 31 5.44 -8.49 6.44
C MET A 31 3.96 -8.35 6.05
N SER A 32 3.04 -8.71 6.94
CA SER A 32 1.60 -8.58 6.69
C SER A 32 1.19 -7.11 6.49
N MET A 33 1.72 -6.20 7.30
CA MET A 33 1.46 -4.77 7.16
C MET A 33 2.06 -4.19 5.88
N GLN A 34 3.27 -4.61 5.50
CA GLN A 34 3.87 -4.23 4.22
C GLN A 34 3.04 -4.73 3.03
N ALA A 35 2.57 -5.98 3.08
CA ALA A 35 1.70 -6.54 2.05
C ALA A 35 0.35 -5.81 1.95
N HIS A 36 -0.24 -5.43 3.09
CA HIS A 36 -1.47 -4.65 3.14
C HIS A 36 -1.30 -3.27 2.52
N LEU A 37 -0.26 -2.54 2.91
CA LEU A 37 0.08 -1.23 2.36
C LEU A 37 0.38 -1.29 0.86
N HIS A 38 1.05 -2.34 0.40
CA HIS A 38 1.26 -2.59 -1.02
C HIS A 38 -0.06 -2.84 -1.76
N ALA A 39 -0.98 -3.62 -1.18
CA ALA A 39 -2.29 -3.87 -1.77
C ALA A 39 -3.17 -2.60 -1.82
N GLU A 40 -3.13 -1.76 -0.77
CA GLU A 40 -3.80 -0.45 -0.76
C GLU A 40 -3.25 0.48 -1.84
N PHE A 41 -1.93 0.49 -2.04
CA PHE A 41 -1.32 1.27 -3.12
C PHE A 41 -1.78 0.80 -4.50
N MET A 42 -1.84 -0.53 -4.72
CA MET A 42 -2.32 -1.10 -5.98
C MET A 42 -3.83 -0.90 -6.20
N SER A 43 -4.61 -0.67 -5.15
CA SER A 43 -6.05 -0.39 -5.24
C SER A 43 -6.37 1.09 -5.44
N MET A 44 -5.37 1.99 -5.44
CA MET A 44 -5.57 3.40 -5.75
C MET A 44 -6.00 3.57 -7.22
N CYS A 45 -7.31 3.63 -7.44
CA CYS A 45 -7.91 3.97 -8.73
C CYS A 45 -7.90 5.50 -8.93
N TYR A 46 -7.81 5.90 -10.20
CA TYR A 46 -8.11 7.26 -10.65
C TYR A 46 -9.54 7.65 -10.27
N THR A 47 -9.71 8.85 -9.74
CA THR A 47 -11.04 9.44 -9.50
C THR A 47 -11.52 10.15 -10.76
N LYS A 48 -12.65 9.71 -11.32
CA LYS A 48 -13.21 10.27 -12.56
C LYS A 48 -13.43 11.79 -12.44
N GLY A 49 -12.81 12.55 -13.33
CA GLY A 49 -12.93 14.01 -13.39
C GLY A 49 -11.91 14.78 -12.53
N ALA A 50 -11.00 14.08 -11.85
CA ALA A 50 -9.89 14.71 -11.14
C ALA A 50 -8.79 15.16 -12.11
N ASP A 51 -8.08 16.22 -11.74
CA ASP A 51 -6.90 16.66 -12.48
C ASP A 51 -5.79 15.60 -12.42
N LEU A 52 -5.29 15.21 -13.60
CA LEU A 52 -4.28 14.15 -13.74
C LEU A 52 -3.00 14.47 -12.99
N ARG A 53 -2.62 15.75 -12.92
CA ARG A 53 -1.43 16.19 -12.20
C ARG A 53 -1.60 16.04 -10.69
N THR A 54 -2.79 16.33 -10.19
CA THR A 54 -3.14 16.15 -8.78
C THR A 54 -3.14 14.67 -8.40
N GLU A 55 -3.68 13.81 -9.25
CA GLU A 55 -3.68 12.35 -9.04
C GLU A 55 -2.28 11.76 -9.11
N PHE A 56 -1.44 12.23 -10.03
CA PHE A 56 -0.04 11.82 -10.12
C PHE A 56 0.75 12.22 -8.85
N ASN A 57 0.56 13.44 -8.34
CA ASN A 57 1.15 13.88 -7.09
C ASN A 57 0.67 13.06 -5.89
N ARG A 58 -0.61 12.66 -5.86
CA ARG A 58 -1.17 11.79 -4.81
C ARG A 58 -0.49 10.42 -4.77
N VAL A 59 -0.29 9.80 -5.94
CA VAL A 59 0.40 8.50 -6.04
C VAL A 59 1.88 8.62 -5.67
N LEU A 60 2.56 9.70 -6.06
CA LEU A 60 3.94 9.96 -5.66
C LEU A 60 4.08 10.14 -4.15
N LEU A 61 3.20 10.94 -3.53
CA LEU A 61 3.21 11.15 -2.08
C LEU A 61 3.00 9.85 -1.32
N LYS A 62 2.08 8.99 -1.80
CA LYS A 62 1.89 7.65 -1.23
C LYS A 62 3.10 6.73 -1.43
N HIS A 63 3.79 6.83 -2.57
CA HIS A 63 5.03 6.09 -2.79
C HIS A 63 6.13 6.51 -1.82
N ASP A 64 6.29 7.80 -1.56
CA ASP A 64 7.25 8.32 -0.58
C ASP A 64 6.91 7.85 0.84
N GLU A 65 5.63 7.83 1.21
CA GLU A 65 5.16 7.27 2.49
C GLU A 65 5.50 5.78 2.64
N LEU A 66 5.33 4.99 1.57
CA LEU A 66 5.66 3.57 1.55
C LEU A 66 7.17 3.33 1.60
N SER A 67 7.95 4.18 0.92
CA SER A 67 9.41 4.15 0.97
C SER A 67 9.92 4.44 2.40
N ASN A 68 9.32 5.40 3.09
CA ASN A 68 9.63 5.67 4.50
C ASN A 68 9.27 4.49 5.42
N ALA A 69 8.20 3.77 5.11
CA ALA A 69 7.81 2.54 5.79
C ALA A 69 8.65 1.30 5.40
N HIS A 70 9.73 1.49 4.62
CA HIS A 70 10.60 0.42 4.09
C HIS A 70 9.86 -0.61 3.23
N VAL A 71 8.71 -0.24 2.64
CA VAL A 71 8.00 -1.05 1.66
C VAL A 71 8.59 -0.74 0.28
N SER A 72 9.36 -1.66 -0.29
CA SER A 72 9.98 -1.43 -1.60
C SER A 72 8.95 -1.56 -2.73
N VAL A 73 8.41 -0.43 -3.15
CA VAL A 73 7.50 -0.34 -4.31
C VAL A 73 8.30 0.14 -5.52
N SER A 74 8.37 -0.66 -6.59
CA SER A 74 9.15 -0.31 -7.79
C SER A 74 8.55 0.91 -8.49
N LYS A 75 9.38 1.80 -9.03
CA LYS A 75 8.91 2.92 -9.87
C LYS A 75 8.06 2.45 -11.05
N MET A 76 8.30 1.25 -11.56
CA MET A 76 7.50 0.64 -12.62
C MET A 76 6.06 0.35 -12.17
N SER A 77 5.85 0.09 -10.88
CA SER A 77 4.51 -0.13 -10.33
C SER A 77 3.70 1.16 -10.18
N ILE A 78 4.36 2.32 -10.04
CA ILE A 78 3.73 3.65 -10.13
C ILE A 78 3.21 3.90 -11.54
N VAL A 79 4.01 3.53 -12.56
CA VAL A 79 3.61 3.66 -13.96
C VAL A 79 2.46 2.69 -14.27
N LEU A 80 2.50 1.47 -13.73
CA LEU A 80 1.42 0.49 -13.89
C LEU A 80 0.11 0.95 -13.23
N SER A 81 0.13 1.44 -11.99
CA SER A 81 -1.09 1.93 -11.32
C SER A 81 -1.70 3.13 -12.05
N PHE A 82 -0.86 4.02 -12.58
CA PHE A 82 -1.32 5.11 -13.42
C PHE A 82 -1.90 4.58 -14.74
N THR A 83 -1.15 3.78 -15.50
CA THR A 83 -1.57 3.31 -16.84
C THR A 83 -2.75 2.36 -16.85
N THR A 84 -2.91 1.47 -15.85
CA THR A 84 -4.11 0.63 -15.75
C THR A 84 -5.37 1.45 -15.56
N SER A 85 -5.31 2.58 -14.86
CA SER A 85 -6.47 3.47 -14.69
C SER A 85 -6.94 4.16 -15.99
N TYR A 86 -6.11 4.16 -17.06
CA TYR A 86 -6.46 4.69 -18.38
C TYR A 86 -6.86 3.60 -19.39
N LEU A 87 -6.77 2.31 -19.04
CA LEU A 87 -7.19 1.25 -19.93
C LEU A 87 -8.73 1.11 -19.91
N PRO A 88 -9.40 1.01 -21.08
CA PRO A 88 -10.86 0.98 -21.17
C PRO A 88 -11.52 -0.24 -20.51
N ASN A 89 -10.74 -1.26 -20.12
CA ASN A 89 -11.20 -2.46 -19.43
C ASN A 89 -10.63 -2.58 -18.00
N SER A 90 -10.18 -1.47 -17.42
CA SER A 90 -9.74 -1.50 -16.02
C SER A 90 -10.94 -1.71 -15.08
N PRO A 91 -10.77 -2.43 -13.97
CA PRO A 91 -11.83 -2.61 -12.96
C PRO A 91 -12.29 -1.28 -12.35
N CYS A 92 -11.54 -0.20 -12.54
CA CYS A 92 -11.91 1.17 -12.23
C CYS A 92 -12.74 1.74 -13.41
N GLY A 93 -14.04 1.44 -13.47
CA GLY A 93 -14.92 1.74 -14.60
C GLY A 93 -14.76 3.14 -15.21
N PHE A 94 -14.33 3.20 -16.47
CA PHE A 94 -14.26 4.42 -17.26
C PHE A 94 -15.48 4.53 -18.18
N GLN A 95 -16.31 5.56 -17.97
CA GLN A 95 -17.23 6.07 -18.98
C GLN A 95 -16.65 7.41 -19.43
N ALA A 96 -15.95 7.41 -20.57
CA ALA A 96 -15.39 8.62 -21.15
C ALA A 96 -16.53 9.58 -21.50
N TYR A 97 -16.58 10.76 -20.88
CA TYR A 97 -17.39 11.84 -21.41
C TYR A 97 -16.56 12.61 -22.44
N PRO A 98 -17.12 12.92 -23.62
CA PRO A 98 -16.41 13.68 -24.64
C PRO A 98 -16.13 15.09 -24.12
N LEU A 99 -14.88 15.54 -24.26
CA LEU A 99 -14.50 16.93 -24.07
C LEU A 99 -15.37 17.77 -25.02
N SER A 100 -16.30 18.54 -24.45
CA SER A 100 -17.04 19.56 -25.19
C SER A 100 -16.03 20.59 -25.67
N ARG A 101 -15.78 20.58 -26.98
CA ARG A 101 -14.95 21.54 -27.69
C ARG A 101 -15.75 22.84 -27.76
N ASN A 102 -15.49 23.77 -26.84
CA ASN A 102 -15.96 25.15 -26.98
C ASN A 102 -15.20 25.80 -28.14
N ASN A 103 -15.93 26.18 -29.18
CA ASN A 103 -15.56 27.20 -30.16
C ASN A 103 -16.82 28.00 -30.47
#